data_AF-A0A660WKW1-F1
#
_entry.id   AF-A0A660WKW1-F1
#
_cell.length_a   1.000
_cell.length_b   1.000
_cell.length_c   1.000
_cell.angle_alpha   90.00
_cell.angle_beta   90.00
_cell.angle_gamma   90.00
#
_symmetry.space_group_name_H-M   'P 1'
#
loop_
_entity.id
_entity.type
_entity.pdbx_description
1 polymer ?
#
loop_
_entity_poly.entity_id
_entity_poly.type
_entity_poly.pdbx_seq_one_letter_code
_entity_poly.pdbx_strand_id
1 'polypeptide(L)'
;MEFKRKEIEGIEVYFFKKVTSTMDIAEDFLNKGKEVIVVAEEQSCGRGRYGRKWFSPPGGLYLSWILKREIGSDTVSKIFPVALVETLSLFGISDCRIKFPNDIIVKGKKIAGILVEKKEGCFVVGVGVNLNNSTDKIGDFAISYNEIKKEKVDIVKFLKYFIIKFKELYSEQDKILKMWSEYLIK
;
A
#
# COMPACT_ATOMS: atom_id res chain seq x y z
N MET A 1 -13.95 -13.12 -13.37
CA MET A 1 -13.45 -13.18 -11.98
C MET A 1 -14.50 -12.57 -11.08
N GLU A 2 -14.86 -13.22 -9.97
CA GLU A 2 -15.83 -12.68 -9.01
C GLU A 2 -15.16 -11.60 -8.15
N PHE A 3 -15.83 -10.46 -7.96
CA PHE A 3 -15.36 -9.36 -7.12
C PHE A 3 -16.53 -8.70 -6.40
N LYS A 4 -16.23 -8.00 -5.30
CA LYS A 4 -17.17 -7.09 -4.62
C LYS A 4 -16.74 -5.65 -4.88
N ARG A 5 -17.67 -4.78 -5.23
CA ARG A 5 -17.42 -3.33 -5.37
C ARG A 5 -17.93 -2.60 -4.13
N LYS A 6 -17.17 -1.61 -3.65
CA LYS A 6 -17.59 -0.64 -2.64
C LYS A 6 -17.08 0.74 -3.01
N GLU A 7 -17.71 1.77 -2.48
CA GLU A 7 -17.14 3.12 -2.48
C GLU A 7 -16.57 3.41 -1.09
N ILE A 8 -15.33 3.89 -1.04
CA ILE A 8 -14.63 4.25 0.22
C ILE A 8 -14.04 5.63 0.03
N GLU A 9 -14.47 6.59 0.84
CA GLU A 9 -14.03 7.99 0.73
C GLU A 9 -14.20 8.55 -0.69
N GLY A 10 -15.27 8.20 -1.41
CA GLY A 10 -15.50 8.65 -2.78
C GLY A 10 -14.59 8.02 -3.84
N ILE A 11 -13.92 6.90 -3.53
CA ILE A 11 -13.13 6.11 -4.49
C ILE A 11 -13.79 4.75 -4.68
N GLU A 12 -13.90 4.30 -5.93
CA GLU A 12 -14.33 2.94 -6.22
C GLU A 12 -13.25 1.92 -5.83
N VAL A 13 -13.61 0.95 -5.00
CA VAL A 13 -12.73 -0.13 -4.55
C VAL A 13 -13.30 -1.48 -4.95
N TYR A 14 -12.50 -2.26 -5.66
CA TYR A 14 -12.84 -3.60 -6.15
C TYR A 14 -12.06 -4.65 -5.37
N PHE A 15 -12.78 -5.51 -4.63
CA PHE A 15 -12.23 -6.56 -3.78
C PHE A 15 -12.31 -7.92 -4.45
N PHE A 16 -11.17 -8.57 -4.58
CA PHE A 16 -11.00 -9.91 -5.13
C PHE A 16 -10.53 -10.88 -4.03
N LYS A 17 -10.95 -12.15 -4.11
CA LYS A 17 -10.42 -13.17 -3.20
C LYS A 17 -8.96 -13.51 -3.52
N LYS A 18 -8.67 -13.84 -4.79
CA LYS A 18 -7.34 -14.25 -5.23
C LYS A 18 -7.07 -13.79 -6.65
N VAL A 19 -5.87 -13.27 -6.90
CA VAL A 19 -5.41 -12.81 -8.22
C VAL A 19 -3.96 -13.22 -8.50
N THR A 20 -3.46 -13.01 -9.72
CA THR A 20 -2.02 -13.07 -10.01
C THR A 20 -1.31 -11.90 -9.34
N SER A 21 -1.67 -10.68 -9.73
CA SER A 21 -1.30 -9.45 -9.03
C SER A 21 -2.41 -8.42 -9.13
N THR A 22 -2.63 -7.63 -8.08
CA THR A 22 -3.54 -6.46 -8.11
C THR A 22 -3.10 -5.43 -9.14
N MET A 23 -1.81 -5.36 -9.47
CA MET A 23 -1.26 -4.44 -10.46
C MET A 23 -1.71 -4.81 -11.87
N ASP A 24 -1.83 -6.11 -12.20
CA ASP A 24 -2.33 -6.58 -13.50
C ASP A 24 -3.81 -6.19 -13.66
N ILE A 25 -4.61 -6.45 -12.61
CA ILE A 25 -6.03 -6.12 -12.60
C ILE A 25 -6.25 -4.60 -12.66
N ALA A 26 -5.43 -3.81 -11.96
CA ALA A 26 -5.50 -2.35 -12.04
C ALA A 26 -5.17 -1.85 -13.46
N GLU A 27 -4.22 -2.47 -14.15
CA GLU A 27 -3.93 -2.17 -15.56
C GLU A 27 -5.13 -2.49 -16.48
N ASP A 28 -5.84 -3.60 -16.25
CA ASP A 28 -7.08 -3.92 -16.98
C ASP A 28 -8.19 -2.88 -16.76
N PHE A 29 -8.29 -2.31 -15.56
CA PHE A 29 -9.22 -1.22 -15.27
C PHE A 29 -8.78 0.09 -15.93
N LEU A 30 -7.48 0.40 -15.89
CA LEU A 30 -6.91 1.58 -16.54
C LEU A 30 -7.16 1.56 -18.05
N ASN A 31 -6.98 0.41 -18.70
CA ASN A 31 -7.25 0.22 -20.13
C ASN A 31 -8.74 0.43 -20.50
N LYS A 32 -9.63 0.38 -19.52
CA LYS A 32 -11.07 0.69 -19.65
C LYS A 32 -11.41 2.14 -19.24
N GLY A 33 -10.39 2.97 -19.02
CA GLY A 33 -10.55 4.37 -18.61
C GLY A 33 -11.05 4.54 -17.16
N LYS A 34 -10.81 3.56 -16.28
CA LYS A 34 -11.26 3.61 -14.89
C LYS A 34 -10.10 3.89 -13.93
N GLU A 35 -10.35 4.80 -12.99
CA GLU A 35 -9.46 5.14 -11.88
C GLU A 35 -10.01 4.56 -10.59
N VAL A 36 -9.42 3.45 -10.15
CA VAL A 36 -9.95 2.64 -9.06
C VAL A 36 -8.85 2.17 -8.13
N ILE A 37 -9.24 1.68 -6.96
CA ILE A 37 -8.39 0.84 -6.11
C ILE A 37 -8.81 -0.62 -6.31
N VAL A 38 -7.84 -1.46 -6.62
CA VAL A 38 -8.02 -2.91 -6.63
C VAL A 38 -7.42 -3.47 -5.34
N VAL A 39 -8.15 -4.33 -4.65
CA VAL A 39 -7.69 -5.03 -3.44
C VAL A 39 -7.83 -6.53 -3.64
N ALA A 40 -6.87 -7.32 -3.18
CA ALA A 40 -6.98 -8.77 -3.14
C ALA A 40 -6.67 -9.33 -1.75
N GLU A 41 -7.38 -10.39 -1.34
CA GLU A 41 -7.04 -11.13 -0.10
C GLU A 41 -5.74 -11.95 -0.27
N GLU A 42 -5.47 -12.42 -1.49
CA GLU A 42 -4.27 -13.18 -1.84
C GLU A 42 -3.75 -12.83 -3.25
N GLN A 43 -2.42 -12.77 -3.41
CA GLN A 43 -1.76 -12.73 -4.73
C GLN A 43 -0.84 -13.94 -4.92
N SER A 44 -0.94 -14.62 -6.05
CA SER A 44 -0.06 -15.73 -6.41
C SER A 44 1.28 -15.27 -7.01
N CYS A 45 1.30 -14.09 -7.62
CA CYS A 45 2.46 -13.49 -8.30
C CYS A 45 2.67 -12.02 -7.85
N GLY A 46 2.56 -11.73 -6.55
CA GLY A 46 2.78 -10.39 -6.02
C GLY A 46 4.14 -9.82 -6.42
N ARG A 47 4.15 -8.55 -6.86
CA ARG A 47 5.32 -7.90 -7.46
C ARG A 47 6.04 -6.97 -6.48
N GLY A 48 7.37 -6.96 -6.57
CA GLY A 48 8.26 -6.01 -5.93
C GLY A 48 9.24 -5.41 -6.94
N ARG A 49 10.04 -4.43 -6.50
CA ARG A 49 11.03 -3.78 -7.37
C ARG A 49 12.08 -4.76 -7.89
N TYR A 50 12.61 -4.48 -9.07
CA TYR A 50 13.69 -5.26 -9.69
C TYR A 50 13.35 -6.75 -9.86
N GLY A 51 12.08 -7.07 -10.14
CA GLY A 51 11.61 -8.44 -10.33
C GLY A 51 11.52 -9.27 -9.05
N ARG A 52 11.75 -8.68 -7.87
CA ARG A 52 11.54 -9.37 -6.59
C ARG A 52 10.07 -9.70 -6.38
N LYS A 53 9.80 -10.79 -5.66
CA LYS A 53 8.43 -11.17 -5.30
C LYS A 53 7.98 -10.51 -4.00
N TRP A 54 6.70 -10.20 -3.91
CA TRP A 54 6.03 -9.80 -2.67
C TRP A 54 5.08 -10.91 -2.24
N PHE A 55 5.40 -11.60 -1.13
CA PHE A 55 4.54 -12.64 -0.59
C PHE A 55 3.22 -12.04 -0.10
N SER A 56 2.10 -12.58 -0.61
CA SER A 56 0.77 -12.04 -0.36
C SER A 56 -0.23 -13.09 0.13
N PRO A 57 0.04 -13.81 1.24
CA PRO A 57 -0.92 -14.75 1.81
C PRO A 57 -2.11 -14.03 2.46
N PRO A 58 -3.24 -14.70 2.71
CA PRO A 58 -4.35 -14.10 3.42
C PRO A 58 -3.94 -13.42 4.73
N GLY A 59 -4.54 -12.26 5.00
CA GLY A 59 -4.33 -11.46 6.22
C GLY A 59 -3.63 -10.13 6.00
N GLY A 60 -3.06 -9.87 4.83
CA GLY A 60 -2.47 -8.56 4.51
C GLY A 60 -3.42 -7.63 3.75
N LEU A 61 -3.02 -6.37 3.62
CA LEU A 61 -3.62 -5.46 2.65
C LEU A 61 -2.76 -5.45 1.40
N TYR A 62 -3.30 -5.98 0.31
CA TYR A 62 -2.65 -5.98 -1.00
C TYR A 62 -3.51 -5.19 -1.96
N LEU A 63 -3.03 -4.03 -2.40
CA LEU A 63 -3.78 -3.17 -3.28
C LEU A 63 -2.94 -2.60 -4.41
N SER A 64 -3.64 -2.15 -5.45
CA SER A 64 -3.09 -1.31 -6.50
C SER A 64 -4.03 -0.12 -6.73
N TRP A 65 -3.47 1.09 -6.69
CA TRP A 65 -4.19 2.34 -6.85
C TRP A 65 -3.79 3.00 -8.16
N ILE A 66 -4.77 3.24 -9.03
CA ILE A 66 -4.60 4.02 -10.26
C ILE A 66 -4.70 5.52 -9.94
N LEU A 67 -3.65 6.27 -10.24
CA LEU A 67 -3.58 7.71 -10.03
C LEU A 67 -3.24 8.43 -11.33
N LYS A 68 -3.96 9.50 -11.65
CA LYS A 68 -3.58 10.39 -12.76
C LYS A 68 -2.20 11.00 -12.51
N ARG A 69 -1.47 11.25 -13.60
CA ARG A 69 -0.17 11.92 -13.57
C ARG A 69 -0.32 13.44 -13.48
N GLU A 70 -1.15 13.93 -12.56
CA GLU A 70 -1.24 15.35 -12.21
C GLU A 70 -0.04 15.80 -11.36
N ILE A 71 0.60 14.83 -10.68
CA ILE A 71 1.77 15.06 -9.83
C ILE A 71 3.00 14.29 -10.31
N GLY A 72 4.19 14.78 -9.94
CA GLY A 72 5.45 14.14 -10.28
C GLY A 72 5.62 12.76 -9.62
N SER A 73 6.35 11.85 -10.28
CA SER A 73 6.61 10.51 -9.71
C SER A 73 7.38 10.53 -8.40
N ASP A 74 8.17 11.57 -8.19
CA ASP A 74 8.94 11.79 -6.97
C ASP A 74 8.04 12.20 -5.78
N THR A 75 6.95 12.92 -6.05
CA THR A 75 5.92 13.25 -5.05
C THR A 75 5.12 11.99 -4.71
N VAL A 76 4.69 11.22 -5.71
CA VAL A 76 3.98 9.94 -5.52
C VAL A 76 4.79 8.98 -4.64
N SER A 77 6.08 8.84 -4.92
CA SER A 77 6.96 7.94 -4.15
C SER A 77 7.18 8.37 -2.71
N LYS A 78 6.82 9.60 -2.33
CA LYS A 78 6.89 10.11 -0.94
C LYS A 78 5.54 10.11 -0.23
N ILE A 79 4.46 10.50 -0.90
CA ILE A 79 3.12 10.55 -0.30
C ILE A 79 2.69 9.17 0.21
N PHE A 80 2.85 8.12 -0.60
CA PHE A 80 2.41 6.77 -0.20
C PHE A 80 3.11 6.25 1.06
N PRO A 81 4.46 6.28 1.15
CA PRO A 81 5.15 5.91 2.38
C PRO A 81 4.74 6.73 3.60
N VAL A 82 4.62 8.06 3.49
CA VAL A 82 4.22 8.91 4.61
C VAL A 82 2.79 8.60 5.03
N ALA A 83 1.86 8.44 4.07
CA ALA A 83 0.49 8.05 4.35
C ALA A 83 0.41 6.70 5.10
N LEU A 84 1.25 5.72 4.74
CA LEU A 84 1.33 4.45 5.47
C LEU A 84 1.87 4.61 6.88
N VAL A 85 2.93 5.40 7.09
CA VAL A 85 3.49 5.66 8.43
C VAL A 85 2.45 6.34 9.32
N GLU A 86 1.80 7.40 8.82
CA GLU A 86 0.73 8.11 9.52
C GLU A 86 -0.45 7.16 9.85
N THR A 87 -0.83 6.30 8.91
CA THR A 87 -1.90 5.31 9.14
C THR A 87 -1.49 4.28 10.18
N LEU A 88 -0.29 3.71 10.10
CA LEU A 88 0.19 2.74 11.09
C LEU A 88 0.28 3.36 12.50
N SER A 89 0.66 4.63 12.59
CA SER A 89 0.67 5.40 13.83
C SER A 89 -0.74 5.53 14.44
N LEU A 90 -1.76 5.83 13.63
CA LEU A 90 -3.17 5.85 14.07
C LEU A 90 -3.65 4.49 14.61
N PHE A 91 -3.06 3.40 14.14
CA PHE A 91 -3.36 2.04 14.61
C PHE A 91 -2.39 1.58 15.71
N GLY A 92 -1.61 2.49 16.28
CA GLY A 92 -0.80 2.26 17.48
C GLY A 92 0.60 1.69 17.23
N ILE A 93 1.17 1.89 16.04
CA ILE A 93 2.57 1.61 15.70
C ILE A 93 3.29 2.92 15.37
N SER A 94 3.88 3.56 16.38
CA SER A 94 4.50 4.89 16.26
C SER A 94 5.98 4.89 15.85
N ASP A 95 6.65 3.73 15.88
CA ASP A 95 8.07 3.57 15.55
C ASP A 95 8.32 3.21 14.06
N CYS A 96 7.33 3.44 13.19
CA CYS A 96 7.46 3.21 11.76
C CYS A 96 8.47 4.18 11.13
N ARG A 97 9.39 3.63 10.32
CA ARG A 97 10.37 4.39 9.55
C ARG A 97 10.34 4.03 8.08
N ILE A 98 10.73 4.96 7.23
CA ILE A 98 10.88 4.77 5.80
C ILE A 98 12.33 4.37 5.52
N LYS A 99 12.51 3.17 4.97
CA LYS A 99 13.77 2.78 4.33
C LYS A 99 13.66 3.10 2.85
N PHE A 100 14.43 4.11 2.41
CA PHE A 100 14.50 4.44 0.99
C PHE A 100 14.85 3.17 0.21
N PRO A 101 14.17 2.91 -0.92
CA PRO A 101 13.26 3.82 -1.63
C PRO A 101 11.77 3.63 -1.37
N ASN A 102 11.35 2.54 -0.72
CA ASN A 102 9.95 2.13 -0.80
C ASN A 102 9.50 1.15 0.29
N ASP A 103 10.31 0.97 1.34
CA ASP A 103 10.02 0.01 2.41
C ASP A 103 9.63 0.76 3.69
N ILE A 104 8.60 0.27 4.38
CA ILE A 104 8.27 0.71 5.74
C ILE A 104 8.81 -0.34 6.71
N ILE A 105 9.60 0.12 7.68
CA ILE A 105 10.31 -0.68 8.65
C ILE A 105 9.76 -0.39 10.04
N VAL A 106 9.55 -1.45 10.82
CA VAL A 106 9.19 -1.41 12.24
C VAL A 106 10.06 -2.42 12.97
N LYS A 107 10.69 -2.02 14.08
CA LYS A 107 11.62 -2.88 14.85
C LYS A 107 12.69 -3.57 13.96
N GLY A 108 13.19 -2.86 12.95
CA GLY A 108 14.20 -3.36 12.01
C GLY A 108 13.69 -4.34 10.93
N LYS A 109 12.41 -4.70 10.95
CA LYS A 109 11.77 -5.61 9.98
C LYS A 109 10.79 -4.90 9.07
N LYS A 110 10.56 -5.43 7.88
CA LYS A 110 9.67 -4.83 6.87
C LYS A 110 8.19 -5.13 7.17
N ILE A 111 7.38 -4.09 7.33
CA ILE A 111 5.93 -4.20 7.49
C ILE A 111 5.17 -3.88 6.20
N ALA A 112 5.69 -2.99 5.37
CA ALA A 112 5.04 -2.61 4.12
C ALA A 112 6.03 -2.32 2.99
N GLY A 113 5.55 -2.40 1.76
CA GLY A 113 6.28 -2.06 0.55
C GLY A 113 5.40 -1.35 -0.47
N ILE A 114 5.98 -0.37 -1.15
CA ILE A 114 5.32 0.40 -2.22
C ILE A 114 6.02 0.10 -3.56
N LEU A 115 5.25 -0.06 -4.63
CA LEU A 115 5.75 -0.19 -6.00
C LEU A 115 5.03 0.80 -6.88
N VAL A 116 5.76 1.74 -7.48
CA VAL A 116 5.21 2.73 -8.41
C VAL A 116 5.61 2.35 -9.83
N GLU A 117 4.62 2.05 -10.68
CA GLU A 117 4.82 1.83 -12.12
C GLU A 117 4.18 2.98 -12.91
N LYS A 118 4.92 3.51 -13.89
CA LYS A 118 4.42 4.50 -14.84
C LYS A 118 3.70 3.77 -15.96
N LYS A 119 2.45 4.15 -16.23
CA LYS A 119 1.67 3.71 -17.38
C LYS A 119 1.22 4.95 -18.15
N GLU A 120 0.70 4.79 -19.37
CA GLU A 120 0.34 5.90 -20.25
C GLU A 120 -0.57 6.91 -19.51
N GLY A 121 -0.05 8.10 -19.21
CA GLY A 121 -0.76 9.17 -18.51
C GLY A 121 -1.05 8.96 -17.01
N CYS A 122 -0.71 7.80 -16.44
CA CYS A 122 -1.08 7.43 -15.06
C CYS A 122 0.07 6.76 -14.29
N PHE A 123 -0.11 6.64 -12.98
CA PHE A 123 0.64 5.74 -12.11
C PHE A 123 -0.25 4.59 -11.67
N VAL A 124 0.29 3.38 -11.69
CA VAL A 124 -0.29 2.25 -10.97
C VAL A 124 0.60 2.02 -9.76
N VAL A 125 0.06 2.25 -8.56
CA VAL A 125 0.80 2.17 -7.30
C VAL A 125 0.37 0.95 -6.52
N GLY A 126 1.23 -0.06 -6.49
CA GLY A 126 1.07 -1.25 -5.65
C GLY A 126 1.48 -0.96 -4.22
N VAL A 127 0.63 -1.34 -3.27
CA VAL A 127 0.90 -1.24 -1.84
C VAL A 127 0.62 -2.59 -1.19
N GLY A 128 1.64 -3.14 -0.53
CA GLY A 128 1.51 -4.33 0.30
C GLY A 128 1.78 -3.99 1.75
N VAL A 129 0.88 -4.36 2.65
CA VAL A 129 1.03 -4.16 4.11
C VAL A 129 0.76 -5.48 4.82
N ASN A 130 1.70 -5.89 5.66
CA ASN A 130 1.57 -7.05 6.51
C ASN A 130 0.73 -6.70 7.75
N LEU A 131 -0.53 -7.12 7.77
CA LEU A 131 -1.47 -6.77 8.83
C LEU A 131 -1.72 -7.97 9.76
N ASN A 132 -2.67 -8.83 9.40
CA ASN A 132 -3.05 -10.02 10.16
C ASN A 132 -2.31 -11.28 9.68
N ASN A 133 -1.25 -11.12 8.89
CA ASN A 133 -0.49 -12.23 8.34
C ASN A 133 0.18 -13.06 9.43
N SER A 134 0.25 -14.37 9.18
CA SER A 134 1.11 -15.28 9.92
C SER A 134 2.56 -15.11 9.47
N THR A 135 3.48 -15.03 10.42
CA THR A 135 4.87 -14.60 10.20
C THR A 135 5.69 -15.62 9.42
N ASP A 136 5.39 -16.91 9.60
CA ASP A 136 5.92 -18.03 8.83
C ASP A 136 5.64 -17.94 7.32
N LYS A 137 4.65 -17.13 6.91
CA LYS A 137 4.22 -17.00 5.50
C LYS A 137 4.73 -15.75 4.78
N ILE A 138 5.38 -14.83 5.50
CA ILE A 138 5.87 -13.54 4.95
C ILE A 138 7.40 -13.40 5.01
N GLY A 139 8.11 -14.35 5.63
CA GLY A 139 9.56 -14.45 5.67
C GLY A 139 10.21 -13.74 6.87
N ASP A 140 11.44 -14.14 7.21
CA ASP A 140 12.11 -13.79 8.48
C ASP A 140 12.41 -12.29 8.65
N PHE A 141 12.57 -11.58 7.53
CA PHE A 141 12.84 -10.14 7.50
C PHE A 141 11.58 -9.28 7.50
N ALA A 142 10.39 -9.89 7.54
CA ALA A 142 9.11 -9.22 7.60
C ALA A 142 8.50 -9.30 9.00
N ILE A 143 7.63 -8.33 9.30
CA ILE A 143 6.83 -8.28 10.53
C ILE A 143 5.39 -7.90 10.16
N SER A 144 4.42 -8.35 10.94
CA SER A 144 3.01 -7.99 10.75
C SER A 144 2.47 -7.16 11.90
N TYR A 145 1.41 -6.39 11.64
CA TYR A 145 0.67 -5.66 12.68
C TYR A 145 0.29 -6.58 13.85
N ASN A 146 -0.28 -7.76 13.54
CA ASN A 146 -0.71 -8.73 14.55
C ASN A 146 0.46 -9.28 15.38
N GLU A 147 1.65 -9.44 14.80
CA GLU A 147 2.84 -9.83 15.57
C GLU A 147 3.23 -8.75 16.60
N ILE A 148 3.12 -7.47 16.22
CA ILE A 148 3.50 -6.31 17.05
C ILE A 148 2.45 -6.04 18.14
N LYS A 149 1.17 -6.02 17.76
CA LYS A 149 0.06 -5.58 18.62
C LYS A 149 -0.63 -6.72 19.34
N LYS A 150 -0.39 -7.97 18.92
CA LYS A 150 -1.05 -9.19 19.44
C LYS A 150 -2.58 -9.14 19.28
N GLU A 151 -3.05 -8.42 18.28
CA GLU A 151 -4.46 -8.30 17.92
C GLU A 151 -4.63 -8.17 16.40
N LYS A 152 -5.82 -8.50 15.91
CA LYS A 152 -6.16 -8.32 14.50
C LYS A 152 -6.69 -6.92 14.24
N VAL A 153 -6.35 -6.37 13.08
CA VAL A 153 -6.89 -5.11 12.58
C VAL A 153 -7.95 -5.36 11.51
N ASP A 154 -9.01 -4.55 11.51
CA ASP A 154 -9.96 -4.49 10.40
C ASP A 154 -9.28 -3.87 9.18
N ILE A 155 -9.05 -4.70 8.15
CA ILE A 155 -8.34 -4.33 6.91
C ILE A 155 -9.10 -3.25 6.13
N VAL A 156 -10.43 -3.27 6.12
CA VAL A 156 -11.23 -2.27 5.41
C VAL A 156 -11.18 -0.94 6.15
N LYS A 157 -11.23 -0.96 7.48
CA LYS A 157 -11.02 0.23 8.30
C LYS A 157 -9.61 0.80 8.09
N PHE A 158 -8.57 -0.04 8.08
CA PHE A 158 -7.20 0.38 7.79
C PHE A 158 -7.10 1.05 6.41
N LEU A 159 -7.65 0.42 5.37
CA LEU A 159 -7.70 0.98 4.02
C LEU A 159 -8.40 2.34 3.98
N LYS A 160 -9.54 2.48 4.68
CA LYS A 160 -10.27 3.76 4.77
C LYS A 160 -9.37 4.88 5.30
N TYR A 161 -8.71 4.66 6.45
CA TYR A 161 -7.81 5.66 7.03
C TYR A 161 -6.57 5.91 6.17
N PHE A 162 -6.06 4.89 5.49
CA PHE A 162 -4.99 5.06 4.52
C PHE A 162 -5.37 5.98 3.36
N ILE A 163 -6.59 5.83 2.82
CA ILE A 163 -7.11 6.72 1.77
C ILE A 163 -7.27 8.15 2.31
N ILE A 164 -7.80 8.32 3.53
CA ILE A 164 -7.93 9.65 4.16
C ILE A 164 -6.56 10.32 4.28
N LYS A 165 -5.55 9.62 4.84
CA LYS A 165 -4.20 10.16 4.98
C LYS A 165 -3.53 10.47 3.65
N PHE A 166 -3.72 9.61 2.65
CA PHE A 166 -3.27 9.92 1.30
C PHE A 166 -3.88 11.21 0.77
N LYS A 167 -5.20 11.40 0.90
CA LYS A 167 -5.89 12.60 0.40
C LYS A 167 -5.44 13.88 1.11
N GLU A 168 -5.30 13.86 2.44
CA GLU A 168 -4.76 14.98 3.23
C GLU A 168 -3.38 15.40 2.71
N LEU A 169 -2.47 14.42 2.57
CA LEU A 169 -1.10 14.67 2.09
C LEU A 169 -1.04 15.06 0.62
N TYR A 170 -1.95 14.56 -0.21
CA TYR A 170 -2.08 14.94 -1.61
C TYR A 170 -2.57 16.38 -1.77
N SER A 171 -3.35 16.91 -0.83
CA SER A 171 -3.70 18.34 -0.82
C SER A 171 -2.59 19.26 -0.28
N GLU A 172 -1.68 18.73 0.55
CA GLU A 172 -0.60 19.49 1.20
C GLU A 172 0.80 19.10 0.70
N GLN A 173 0.96 18.98 -0.62
CA GLN A 173 2.16 18.39 -1.23
C GLN A 173 3.45 19.14 -0.88
N ASP A 174 3.40 20.45 -0.64
CA ASP A 174 4.57 21.27 -0.32
C ASP A 174 5.29 20.83 0.96
N LYS A 175 4.58 20.17 1.89
CA LYS A 175 5.15 19.70 3.16
C LYS A 175 5.71 18.27 3.06
N ILE A 176 5.43 17.55 1.97
CA ILE A 176 5.69 16.10 1.92
C ILE A 176 7.18 15.77 2.02
N LEU A 177 8.05 16.60 1.43
CA LEU A 177 9.49 16.37 1.46
C LEU A 177 10.03 16.43 2.90
N LYS A 178 9.53 17.38 3.69
CA LYS A 178 9.91 17.52 5.09
C LYS A 178 9.45 16.32 5.91
N MET A 179 8.16 15.97 5.84
CA MET A 179 7.60 14.82 6.58
C MET A 179 8.28 13.51 6.18
N TRP A 180 8.51 13.30 4.88
CA TRP A 180 9.20 12.12 4.38
C TRP A 180 10.64 12.02 4.93
N SER A 181 11.35 13.15 5.02
CA SER A 181 12.71 13.19 5.56
C SER A 181 12.75 12.93 7.08
N GLU A 182 11.72 13.32 7.83
CA GLU A 182 11.59 13.04 9.27
C GLU A 182 11.40 11.56 9.56
N TYR A 183 10.73 10.83 8.67
CA TYR A 183 10.54 9.38 8.79
C TYR A 183 11.66 8.54 8.22
N LEU A 184 12.59 9.14 7.47
CA LEU A 184 13.68 8.41 6.81
C LEU A 184 14.63 7.78 7.82
N ILE A 185 14.97 6.51 7.63
CA ILE A 185 16.10 5.90 8.34
C ILE A 185 17.37 6.61 7.88
N LYS A 186 18.09 7.18 8.84
CA LYS A 186 19.42 7.79 8.64
C LYS A 186 20.50 6.73 8.64
#